data_AF-A0A960YPX1-F1
#
_entry.id   AF-A0A960YPX1-F1
#
_cell.length_a   1.000
_cell.length_b   1.000
_cell.length_c   1.000
_cell.angle_alpha   90.00
_cell.angle_beta   90.00
_cell.angle_gamma   90.00
#
_symmetry.space_group_name_H-M   'P 1'
#
loop_
_entity.id
_entity.type
_entity.pdbx_description
1 polymer ?
#
loop_
_entity_poly.entity_id
_entity_poly.type
_entity_poly.pdbx_seq_one_letter_code
_entity_poly.pdbx_strand_id
1 'polypeptide(L)'
;MALILMAFLLIYAAACAEEPSSEPRIEVKTEDLYRDKNQTYTYVKGDLEDCRNLSIRYLEGDIKGHKTFGLQIEVMRGNILDGQAKINVLHGDIVGGQGIVVNVLIGEDFTGKARVLKRITEGEAGF
;
A
#
# COMPACT_ATOMS: atom_id res chain seq x y z
N MET A 1 -46.06 -47.64 18.01
CA MET A 1 -44.89 -47.17 17.25
C MET A 1 -45.23 -45.88 16.51
N ALA A 2 -45.29 -44.76 17.23
CA ALA A 2 -45.49 -43.43 16.64
C ALA A 2 -45.09 -42.37 17.67
N LEU A 3 -43.83 -42.39 18.10
CA LEU A 3 -43.34 -41.41 19.08
C LEU A 3 -41.83 -41.20 18.96
N ILE A 4 -41.31 -41.27 17.73
CA ILE A 4 -39.93 -40.91 17.40
C ILE A 4 -39.95 -40.20 16.06
N LEU A 5 -40.68 -39.08 15.93
CA LEU A 5 -40.59 -38.26 14.71
C LEU A 5 -40.99 -36.80 14.95
N MET A 6 -40.76 -36.28 16.16
CA MET A 6 -41.17 -34.91 16.50
C MET A 6 -40.11 -34.17 17.32
N ALA A 7 -38.83 -34.44 17.03
CA ALA A 7 -37.71 -33.77 17.70
C ALA A 7 -36.57 -33.35 16.75
N PHE A 8 -36.75 -33.45 15.42
CA PHE A 8 -35.68 -33.22 14.44
C PHE A 8 -35.91 -32.05 13.49
N LEU A 9 -36.83 -31.14 13.81
CA LEU A 9 -37.17 -29.99 12.95
C LEU A 9 -37.08 -28.65 13.69
N LEU A 10 -36.17 -28.53 14.66
CA LEU A 10 -35.87 -27.28 15.35
C LEU A 10 -34.38 -26.87 15.31
N ILE A 11 -33.55 -27.57 14.53
CA ILE A 11 -32.09 -27.33 14.48
C ILE A 11 -31.66 -26.57 13.21
N TYR A 12 -32.59 -26.19 12.33
CA TYR A 12 -32.28 -25.48 11.08
C TYR A 12 -32.45 -23.95 11.16
N ALA A 13 -32.40 -23.37 12.36
CA ALA A 13 -31.93 -21.99 12.51
C ALA A 13 -30.40 -22.02 12.55
N ALA A 14 -29.80 -22.52 11.46
CA ALA A 14 -28.39 -22.30 11.20
C ALA A 14 -28.24 -20.78 11.14
N ALA A 15 -27.59 -20.25 12.17
CA ALA A 15 -27.06 -18.92 12.19
C ALA A 15 -26.24 -18.74 10.93
N CYS A 16 -26.84 -18.11 9.91
CA CYS A 16 -26.09 -17.23 9.03
C CYS A 16 -25.59 -16.09 9.93
N ALA A 17 -24.56 -16.36 10.72
CA ALA A 17 -23.66 -15.31 11.11
C ALA A 17 -23.08 -14.83 9.77
N GLU A 18 -23.62 -13.72 9.26
CA GLU A 18 -22.87 -12.88 8.33
C GLU A 18 -21.48 -12.75 8.97
N GLU A 19 -20.49 -13.38 8.34
CA GLU A 19 -19.11 -13.05 8.64
C GLU A 19 -19.04 -11.53 8.51
N PRO A 20 -18.60 -10.79 9.54
CA PRO A 20 -18.52 -9.36 9.44
C PRO A 20 -17.67 -9.09 8.21
N SER A 21 -18.31 -8.54 7.17
CA SER A 21 -17.63 -8.02 6.00
C SER A 21 -16.50 -7.19 6.56
N SER A 22 -15.27 -7.69 6.42
CA SER A 22 -14.08 -6.99 6.86
C SER A 22 -13.91 -5.85 5.87
N GLU A 23 -14.74 -4.83 6.00
CA GLU A 23 -14.52 -3.55 5.34
C GLU A 23 -13.05 -3.22 5.60
N PRO A 24 -12.25 -2.98 4.54
CA PRO A 24 -10.83 -2.78 4.69
C PRO A 24 -10.64 -1.69 5.72
N ARG A 25 -10.04 -2.05 6.85
CA ARG A 25 -9.85 -1.14 7.98
C ARG A 25 -9.05 0.03 7.43
N ILE A 26 -9.70 1.18 7.30
CA ILE A 26 -9.11 2.36 6.68
C ILE A 26 -8.09 2.92 7.68
N GLU A 27 -6.86 2.41 7.61
CA GLU A 27 -5.79 2.91 8.45
C GLU A 27 -5.19 4.16 7.79
N VAL A 28 -5.54 5.31 8.35
CA VAL A 28 -5.05 6.64 7.96
C VAL A 28 -4.00 7.07 8.97
N LYS A 29 -2.82 7.42 8.48
CA LYS A 29 -1.72 7.96 9.27
C LYS A 29 -1.34 9.35 8.77
N THR A 30 -1.12 10.28 9.67
CA THR A 30 -0.70 11.65 9.37
C THR A 30 0.58 12.01 10.12
N GLU A 31 1.44 11.01 10.29
CA GLU A 31 2.71 11.06 11.00
C GLU A 31 3.74 10.25 10.21
N ASP A 32 5.02 10.51 10.46
CA ASP A 32 6.11 9.71 9.89
C ASP A 32 6.04 8.27 10.41
N LEU A 33 6.28 7.31 9.52
CA LEU A 33 6.37 5.91 9.88
C LEU A 33 7.83 5.51 10.02
N TYR A 34 8.21 5.06 11.22
CA TYR A 34 9.56 4.64 11.52
C TYR A 34 9.61 3.15 11.85
N ARG A 35 10.32 2.37 11.04
CA ARG A 35 10.52 0.92 11.22
C ARG A 35 9.25 0.08 11.31
N ASP A 36 8.14 0.61 10.81
CA ASP A 36 6.88 -0.09 10.69
C ASP A 36 6.99 -1.29 9.75
N LYS A 37 6.24 -2.37 10.04
CA LYS A 37 6.36 -3.64 9.29
C LYS A 37 5.04 -4.35 9.10
N ASN A 38 4.87 -4.96 7.92
CA ASN A 38 3.77 -5.88 7.58
C ASN A 38 2.37 -5.27 7.78
N GLN A 39 2.21 -3.99 7.47
CA GLN A 39 0.94 -3.27 7.60
C GLN A 39 0.40 -2.82 6.24
N THR A 40 -0.91 -2.60 6.20
CA THR A 40 -1.58 -2.01 5.04
C THR A 40 -2.23 -0.70 5.45
N TYR A 41 -1.87 0.38 4.76
CA TYR A 41 -2.41 1.71 5.00
C TYR A 41 -3.22 2.18 3.79
N THR A 42 -4.33 2.87 4.05
CA THR A 42 -5.06 3.54 2.98
C THR A 42 -4.40 4.86 2.62
N TYR A 43 -4.03 5.66 3.61
CA TYR A 43 -3.40 6.96 3.40
C TYR A 43 -2.35 7.20 4.47
N VAL A 44 -1.15 7.60 4.03
CA VAL A 44 -0.06 8.03 4.89
C VAL A 44 0.37 9.42 4.43
N LYS A 45 0.34 10.38 5.36
CA LYS A 45 0.95 11.70 5.20
C LYS A 45 2.10 11.83 6.19
N GLY A 46 3.32 11.68 5.69
CA GLY A 46 4.53 11.57 6.48
C GLY A 46 5.56 10.71 5.76
N ASP A 47 6.81 10.83 6.18
CA ASP A 47 7.93 10.11 5.59
C ASP A 47 7.94 8.64 6.03
N LEU A 48 8.48 7.77 5.18
CA LEU A 48 8.76 6.38 5.52
C LEU A 48 10.27 6.21 5.75
N GLU A 49 10.65 5.74 6.94
CA GLU A 49 12.04 5.48 7.28
C GLU A 49 12.25 4.08 7.85
N ASP A 50 13.11 3.29 7.21
CA ASP A 50 13.45 1.91 7.57
C ASP A 50 12.23 0.94 7.65
N CYS A 51 11.16 1.26 6.92
CA CYS A 51 9.90 0.50 6.87
C CYS A 51 9.99 -0.78 6.02
N ARG A 52 9.20 -1.82 6.35
CA ARG A 52 9.29 -3.11 5.64
C ARG A 52 7.94 -3.72 5.32
N ASN A 53 7.80 -4.27 4.12
CA ASN A 53 6.60 -5.02 3.72
C ASN A 53 5.30 -4.23 3.96
N LEU A 54 5.28 -2.95 3.57
CA LEU A 54 4.08 -2.13 3.68
C LEU A 54 3.34 -2.09 2.35
N SER A 55 2.02 -2.09 2.42
CA SER A 55 1.14 -1.81 1.29
C SER A 55 0.41 -0.50 1.54
N ILE A 56 0.63 0.52 0.72
CA ILE A 56 0.07 1.86 0.94
C ILE A 56 -0.68 2.29 -0.32
N ARG A 57 -1.95 2.65 -0.21
CA ARG A 57 -2.69 3.13 -1.38
C ARG A 57 -2.30 4.55 -1.78
N TYR A 58 -2.17 5.44 -0.80
CA TYR A 58 -1.80 6.83 -1.03
C TYR A 58 -0.71 7.24 -0.04
N LEU A 59 0.46 7.63 -0.54
CA LEU A 59 1.56 8.19 0.24
C LEU A 59 1.80 9.64 -0.17
N GLU A 60 1.81 10.55 0.80
CA GLU A 60 2.31 11.92 0.66
C GLU A 60 3.48 12.10 1.63
N GLY A 61 4.71 11.97 1.11
CA GLY A 61 5.94 11.98 1.90
C GLY A 61 7.09 11.28 1.19
N ASP A 62 8.29 11.39 1.74
CA ASP A 62 9.50 10.82 1.16
C ASP A 62 9.77 9.40 1.66
N ILE A 63 10.42 8.58 0.84
CA ILE A 63 10.94 7.26 1.23
C ILE A 63 12.44 7.38 1.47
N LYS A 64 12.89 7.02 2.68
CA LYS A 64 14.30 7.05 3.08
C LYS A 64 14.68 5.82 3.91
N GLY A 65 15.98 5.63 4.10
CA GLY A 65 16.54 4.54 4.90
C GLY A 65 16.93 3.30 4.09
N HIS A 66 18.15 2.84 4.31
CA HIS A 66 18.76 1.69 3.64
C HIS A 66 18.12 0.34 4.03
N LYS A 67 17.31 0.31 5.09
CA LYS A 67 16.56 -0.88 5.52
C LYS A 67 15.10 -0.87 5.06
N THR A 68 14.75 0.07 4.18
CA THR A 68 13.42 0.18 3.60
C THR A 68 13.28 -0.76 2.41
N PHE A 69 12.40 -1.77 2.51
CA PHE A 69 12.19 -2.73 1.43
C PHE A 69 10.81 -3.38 1.46
N GLY A 70 10.40 -3.96 0.33
CA GLY A 70 9.10 -4.63 0.22
C GLY A 70 7.93 -3.66 0.26
N LEU A 71 8.15 -2.37 -0.03
CA LEU A 71 7.08 -1.39 -0.13
C LEU A 71 6.31 -1.57 -1.44
N GLN A 72 4.99 -1.60 -1.36
CA GLN A 72 4.06 -1.57 -2.48
C GLN A 72 3.17 -0.35 -2.33
N ILE A 73 3.25 0.58 -3.28
CA ILE A 73 2.54 1.86 -3.19
C ILE A 73 1.75 2.07 -4.47
N GLU A 74 0.46 2.38 -4.36
CA GLU A 74 -0.37 2.64 -5.54
C GLU A 74 -0.12 4.04 -6.08
N VAL A 75 -0.24 5.08 -5.23
CA VAL A 75 0.08 6.45 -5.61
C VAL A 75 0.99 7.08 -4.56
N MET A 76 2.08 7.66 -5.00
CA MET A 76 3.03 8.39 -4.16
C MET A 76 3.21 9.81 -4.67
N ARG A 77 3.17 10.77 -3.75
CA ARG A 77 3.63 12.15 -3.95
C ARG A 77 4.77 12.43 -2.99
N GLY A 78 5.96 12.67 -3.51
CA GLY A 78 7.20 12.78 -2.74
C GLY A 78 8.35 12.10 -3.45
N ASN A 79 9.51 12.06 -2.81
CA ASN A 79 10.75 11.59 -3.41
C ASN A 79 11.19 10.25 -2.84
N ILE A 80 11.95 9.49 -3.63
CA ILE A 80 12.66 8.31 -3.17
C ILE A 80 14.13 8.70 -2.94
N LEU A 81 14.49 8.83 -1.68
CA LEU A 81 15.84 9.18 -1.24
C LEU A 81 16.72 7.95 -1.06
N ASP A 82 16.14 6.83 -0.61
CA ASP A 82 16.83 5.54 -0.47
C ASP A 82 15.82 4.38 -0.36
N GLY A 83 16.30 3.13 -0.39
CA GLY A 83 15.49 1.93 -0.15
C GLY A 83 15.02 1.20 -1.41
N GLN A 84 14.01 0.34 -1.25
CA GLN A 84 13.40 -0.46 -2.32
C GLN A 84 11.87 -0.34 -2.28
N ALA A 85 11.26 0.01 -3.42
CA ALA A 85 9.83 0.18 -3.55
C ALA A 85 9.31 -0.21 -4.94
N LYS A 86 8.08 -0.73 -4.98
CA LYS A 86 7.29 -0.87 -6.20
C LYS A 86 6.15 0.13 -6.13
N ILE A 87 6.11 1.06 -7.08
CA ILE A 87 5.15 2.16 -7.09
C ILE A 87 4.38 2.12 -8.41
N ASN A 88 3.05 2.19 -8.36
CA ASN A 88 2.27 2.28 -9.60
C ASN A 88 2.40 3.69 -10.20
N VAL A 89 2.07 4.74 -9.45
CA VAL A 89 2.24 6.13 -9.88
C VAL A 89 3.10 6.90 -8.89
N LEU A 90 4.23 7.46 -9.36
CA LEU A 90 5.11 8.32 -8.59
C LEU A 90 5.06 9.74 -9.15
N HIS A 91 4.67 10.70 -8.32
CA HIS A 91 4.86 12.13 -8.56
C HIS A 91 5.95 12.67 -7.64
N GLY A 92 7.13 12.86 -8.22
CA GLY A 92 8.35 13.25 -7.52
C GLY A 92 9.56 12.53 -8.08
N ASP A 93 10.71 12.73 -7.44
CA ASP A 93 12.00 12.33 -7.99
C ASP A 93 12.56 11.07 -7.32
N ILE A 94 13.28 10.28 -8.11
CA ILE A 94 14.09 9.16 -7.62
C ILE A 94 15.53 9.65 -7.49
N VAL A 95 15.92 9.98 -6.27
CA VAL A 95 17.25 10.52 -5.93
C VAL A 95 18.20 9.39 -5.52
N GLY A 96 17.68 8.32 -4.91
CA GLY A 96 18.46 7.16 -4.47
C GLY A 96 17.66 5.87 -4.43
N GLY A 97 18.23 4.87 -3.75
CA GLY A 97 17.63 3.53 -3.61
C GLY A 97 18.10 2.51 -4.64
N GLN A 98 17.71 1.26 -4.41
CA GLN A 98 18.02 0.12 -5.26
C GLN A 98 16.76 -0.73 -5.48
N GLY A 99 16.59 -1.27 -6.68
CA GLY A 99 15.42 -2.11 -6.97
C GLY A 99 14.09 -1.34 -7.00
N ILE A 100 14.14 -0.04 -7.31
CA ILE A 100 12.95 0.79 -7.51
C ILE A 100 12.28 0.38 -8.82
N VAL A 101 10.98 0.11 -8.76
CA VAL A 101 10.13 -0.15 -9.93
C VAL A 101 8.98 0.84 -9.92
N VAL A 102 8.81 1.57 -11.02
CA VAL A 102 7.73 2.55 -11.17
C VAL A 102 6.99 2.30 -12.48
N ASN A 103 5.66 2.18 -12.44
CA ASN A 103 4.89 2.04 -13.67
C ASN A 103 4.75 3.39 -14.40
N VAL A 104 4.38 4.45 -13.68
CA VAL A 104 4.29 5.82 -14.20
C VAL A 104 5.09 6.77 -13.32
N LEU A 105 6.10 7.41 -13.90
CA LEU A 105 6.90 8.43 -13.24
C LEU A 105 6.54 9.82 -13.80
N ILE A 106 6.16 10.71 -12.89
CA ILE A 106 5.96 12.14 -13.09
C ILE A 106 7.06 12.85 -12.31
N GLY A 107 8.20 13.05 -12.95
CA GLY A 107 9.44 13.51 -12.30
C GLY A 107 10.67 12.87 -12.94
N GLU A 108 11.80 12.99 -12.26
CA GLU A 108 13.09 12.53 -12.77
C GLU A 108 13.63 11.30 -12.02
N ASP A 109 14.46 10.52 -12.70
CA ASP A 109 15.28 9.47 -12.06
C ASP A 109 16.74 9.87 -12.16
N PHE A 110 17.27 10.43 -11.08
CA PHE A 110 18.67 10.85 -11.00
C PHE A 110 19.62 9.68 -10.79
N THR A 111 19.12 8.49 -10.44
CA THR A 111 19.95 7.30 -10.23
C THR A 111 20.29 6.60 -11.54
N GLY A 112 19.41 6.69 -12.55
CA GLY A 112 19.47 5.92 -13.78
C GLY A 112 19.33 4.41 -13.58
N LYS A 113 18.94 3.95 -12.38
CA LYS A 113 18.87 2.54 -11.98
C LYS A 113 17.44 2.06 -11.78
N ALA A 114 16.46 2.96 -11.71
CA ALA A 114 15.08 2.57 -11.51
C ALA A 114 14.51 1.93 -12.78
N ARG A 115 13.69 0.90 -12.61
CA ARG A 115 12.91 0.34 -13.71
C ARG A 115 11.62 1.14 -13.86
N VAL A 116 11.63 2.11 -14.77
CA VAL A 116 10.48 2.96 -15.08
C VAL A 116 9.80 2.47 -16.36
N LEU A 117 8.50 2.15 -16.31
CA LEU A 117 7.78 1.67 -17.50
C LEU A 117 7.32 2.82 -18.39
N LYS A 118 6.84 3.92 -17.80
CA LYS A 118 6.41 5.13 -18.52
C LYS A 118 6.84 6.38 -17.76
N ARG A 119 7.41 7.34 -18.49
CA ARG A 119 7.64 8.71 -18.00
C ARG A 119 6.63 9.64 -18.64
N ILE A 120 6.08 10.55 -17.85
CA ILE A 120 5.20 11.62 -18.32
C ILE A 120 5.60 12.93 -17.64
N THR A 121 5.27 14.05 -18.28
CA THR A 121 5.39 15.40 -17.72
C THR A 121 4.16 15.74 -16.88
N GLU A 122 4.26 16.77 -16.02
CA GLU A 122 3.11 17.24 -15.23
C GLU A 122 1.94 17.67 -16.14
N GLY A 123 2.23 18.33 -17.26
CA GLY A 123 1.20 18.75 -18.22
C GLY A 123 0.47 17.58 -18.89
N GLU A 124 1.13 16.44 -19.11
CA GLU A 124 0.50 15.22 -19.65
C GLU A 124 -0.34 14.48 -18.60
N ALA A 125 -0.04 14.68 -17.31
CA ALA A 125 -0.78 14.10 -16.21
C ALA A 125 -2.08 14.87 -15.90
N GLY A 126 -2.28 16.05 -16.49
CA GLY A 126 -3.48 16.87 -16.31
C GLY A 126 -3.53 17.62 -14.99
N PHE A 127 -2.37 17.89 -14.39
CA PHE A 127 -2.20 18.78 -13.23
C PHE A 127 -1.96 20.23 -13.66
#